data_AF-A0A9D1SLB9-F1
#
_entry.id   AF-A0A9D1SLB9-F1
#
_cell.length_a   1.000
_cell.length_b   1.000
_cell.length_c   1.000
_cell.angle_alpha   90.00
_cell.angle_beta   90.00
_cell.angle_gamma   90.00
#
_symmetry.space_group_name_H-M   'P 1'
#
loop_
_entity.id
_entity.type
_entity.pdbx_description
1 polymer ?
#
loop_
_entity_poly.entity_id
_entity_poly.type
_entity_poly.pdbx_seq_one_letter_code
_entity_poly.pdbx_strand_id
1 'polypeptide(L)'
;MVLNNMLDLKKQKFIILFLTCIFVMTSSMALAQEKKELDQGRVQISGQNAKELLKKGEIIATINGDVDGDDRLEDVIILGNKFSTDSNYYINLYLVVKDSAEGKLKAAFAPSLSGGYDLGLNLADVTGDGIADVIISAPTGGSGGIISYRVIDFAESIPREIFTDHENQGLFVQGKLLNNYQVELLLGDEPKHLIVDLPNDKNFYDFLGIYNQNGELLSEYYHPYAQGLSGMLVMDTDGDGVAELVTTQRVVGINNTDTIGYIRTVWRYNAIKWQIDSYTFSTKYDNKRSSTTNYSFIGMGGYAIHPKEAVVGLSTIIYPNINKPATGRQYVALNTVIEKYVRAEFEGIQNKGYLNLNYEIKFGGYNFLSIVVFGMQDGINGNQKIEKAFNFNLNTGLTIMPQDLFGKNKKVWAKIKELSVAKGPAVRPENINDYYYDGKQFVFWFNDQETQEEAEFSITRESIENLLNEKEAKLID
;
A
#
# COMPACT_ATOMS: atom_id res chain seq x y z
N MET A 1 -23.68 -23.53 -76.43
CA MET A 1 -23.09 -22.26 -75.91
C MET A 1 -23.55 -21.89 -74.50
N VAL A 2 -24.79 -22.21 -74.08
CA VAL A 2 -25.32 -21.86 -72.75
C VAL A 2 -24.78 -22.74 -71.59
N LEU A 3 -24.40 -24.00 -71.86
CA LEU A 3 -23.90 -24.92 -70.82
C LEU A 3 -22.47 -24.59 -70.32
N ASN A 4 -21.60 -24.07 -71.18
CA ASN A 4 -20.21 -23.70 -70.81
C ASN A 4 -20.17 -22.45 -69.92
N ASN A 5 -21.04 -21.46 -70.17
CA ASN A 5 -21.10 -20.25 -69.34
C ASN A 5 -21.64 -20.52 -67.93
N MET A 6 -22.51 -21.51 -67.74
CA MET A 6 -22.98 -21.89 -66.38
C MET A 6 -21.93 -22.66 -65.57
N LEU A 7 -21.06 -23.44 -66.22
CA LEU A 7 -19.95 -24.12 -65.53
C LEU A 7 -18.90 -23.12 -65.05
N ASP A 8 -18.65 -22.07 -65.84
CA ASP A 8 -17.66 -21.03 -65.54
C ASP A 8 -18.12 -20.11 -64.39
N LEU A 9 -19.41 -19.74 -64.37
CA LEU A 9 -19.98 -18.95 -63.28
C LEU A 9 -19.98 -19.69 -61.94
N LYS A 10 -20.18 -21.02 -61.95
CA LYS A 10 -20.09 -21.86 -60.74
C LYS A 10 -18.65 -21.99 -60.24
N LYS A 11 -17.66 -22.12 -61.14
CA LYS A 11 -16.23 -22.12 -60.77
C LYS A 11 -15.79 -20.77 -60.21
N GLN A 12 -16.20 -19.65 -60.81
CA GLN A 12 -15.90 -18.31 -60.29
C GLN A 12 -16.53 -18.06 -58.92
N LYS A 13 -17.79 -18.48 -58.69
CA LYS A 13 -18.43 -18.39 -57.37
C LYS A 13 -17.74 -19.28 -56.33
N PHE A 14 -17.28 -20.47 -56.70
CA PHE A 14 -16.53 -21.34 -55.80
C PHE A 14 -15.15 -20.77 -55.46
N ILE A 15 -14.45 -20.15 -56.42
CA ILE A 15 -13.17 -19.48 -56.19
C ILE A 15 -13.34 -18.23 -55.30
N ILE A 16 -14.40 -17.43 -55.49
CA ILE A 16 -14.69 -16.27 -54.63
C ILE A 16 -15.07 -16.72 -53.21
N LEU A 17 -15.86 -17.79 -53.06
CA LEU A 17 -16.19 -18.36 -51.75
C LEU A 17 -14.96 -18.97 -51.05
N PHE A 18 -14.07 -19.60 -51.81
CA PHE A 18 -12.83 -20.17 -51.29
C PHE A 18 -11.83 -19.07 -50.90
N LEU A 19 -11.70 -18.00 -51.68
CA LEU A 19 -10.87 -16.84 -51.36
C LEU A 19 -11.41 -16.03 -50.17
N THR A 20 -12.74 -15.91 -50.02
CA THR A 20 -13.35 -15.28 -48.84
C THR A 20 -13.21 -16.16 -47.60
N CYS A 21 -13.33 -17.49 -47.70
CA CYS A 21 -13.01 -18.40 -46.59
C CYS A 21 -11.53 -18.35 -46.21
N ILE A 22 -10.60 -18.25 -47.16
CA ILE A 22 -9.17 -18.05 -46.87
C ILE A 22 -8.95 -16.70 -46.19
N PHE A 23 -9.58 -15.62 -46.67
CA PHE A 23 -9.44 -14.29 -46.08
C PHE A 23 -10.01 -14.21 -44.65
N VAL A 24 -11.13 -14.88 -44.38
CA VAL A 24 -11.75 -15.01 -43.04
C VAL A 24 -10.94 -15.94 -42.13
N MET A 25 -10.27 -16.98 -42.68
CA MET A 25 -9.34 -17.80 -41.90
C MET A 25 -8.02 -17.10 -41.61
N THR A 26 -7.50 -16.26 -42.53
CA THR A 26 -6.30 -15.47 -42.27
C THR A 26 -6.55 -14.33 -41.29
N SER A 27 -7.76 -13.73 -41.29
CA SER A 27 -8.11 -12.72 -40.29
C SER A 27 -8.41 -13.34 -38.92
N SER A 28 -9.01 -14.54 -38.87
CA SER A 28 -9.22 -15.26 -37.60
C SER A 28 -7.93 -15.86 -37.03
N MET A 29 -7.00 -16.30 -37.88
CA MET A 29 -5.65 -16.68 -37.46
C MET A 29 -4.82 -15.47 -37.02
N ALA A 30 -4.94 -14.31 -37.68
CA ALA A 30 -4.28 -13.08 -37.23
C ALA A 30 -4.84 -12.59 -35.89
N LEU A 31 -6.16 -12.61 -35.70
CA LEU A 31 -6.81 -12.29 -34.41
C LEU A 31 -6.50 -13.33 -33.31
N ALA A 32 -6.36 -14.61 -33.67
CA ALA A 32 -5.96 -15.65 -32.73
C ALA A 32 -4.46 -15.56 -32.37
N GLN A 33 -3.61 -15.13 -33.30
CA GLN A 33 -2.20 -14.87 -33.06
C GLN A 33 -2.01 -13.63 -32.20
N GLU A 34 -2.73 -12.53 -32.49
CA GLU A 34 -2.73 -11.29 -31.69
C GLU A 34 -3.30 -11.51 -30.28
N LYS A 35 -4.32 -12.38 -30.13
CA LYS A 35 -4.84 -12.79 -28.82
C LYS A 35 -3.89 -13.72 -28.06
N LYS A 36 -3.17 -14.60 -28.76
CA LYS A 36 -2.15 -15.49 -28.16
C LYS A 36 -0.86 -14.74 -27.77
N GLU A 37 -0.57 -13.65 -28.46
CA GLU A 37 0.49 -12.69 -28.11
C GLU A 37 0.06 -11.73 -26.98
N LEU A 38 -1.24 -11.45 -26.81
CA LEU A 38 -1.76 -10.76 -25.62
C LEU A 38 -1.81 -11.67 -24.37
N ASP A 39 -2.12 -12.95 -24.54
CA ASP A 39 -2.18 -13.95 -23.44
C ASP A 39 -0.78 -14.47 -23.03
N GLN A 40 0.28 -14.15 -23.78
CA GLN A 40 1.67 -14.46 -23.43
C GLN A 40 2.49 -13.17 -23.40
N GLY A 41 2.60 -12.55 -22.23
CA GLY A 41 3.28 -11.27 -21.98
C GLY A 41 4.69 -11.12 -22.56
N ARG A 42 4.79 -10.83 -23.85
CA ARG A 42 6.03 -10.51 -24.56
C ARG A 42 5.76 -9.44 -25.59
N VAL A 43 5.70 -8.18 -25.16
CA VAL A 43 6.00 -7.06 -26.06
C VAL A 43 7.35 -6.49 -25.62
N GLN A 44 8.41 -6.87 -26.32
CA GLN A 44 9.72 -6.22 -26.23
C GLN A 44 9.62 -4.88 -26.96
N ILE A 45 9.64 -3.78 -26.22
CA ILE A 45 9.37 -2.46 -26.80
C ILE A 45 10.67 -1.75 -27.12
N SER A 46 11.14 -1.89 -28.36
CA SER A 46 12.27 -1.10 -28.87
C SER A 46 11.92 0.40 -28.96
N GLY A 47 12.97 1.24 -28.96
CA GLY A 47 12.92 2.67 -28.62
C GLY A 47 12.02 3.62 -29.44
N GLN A 48 11.28 3.16 -30.46
CA GLN A 48 10.21 3.93 -31.10
C GLN A 48 8.84 3.69 -30.47
N ASN A 49 8.45 2.43 -30.24
CA ASN A 49 7.15 2.09 -29.64
C ASN A 49 7.08 2.53 -28.17
N ALA A 50 8.22 2.52 -27.46
CA ALA A 50 8.26 2.96 -26.07
C ALA A 50 8.14 4.49 -25.95
N LYS A 51 8.65 5.24 -26.93
CA LYS A 51 8.41 6.70 -27.03
C LYS A 51 6.95 7.04 -27.32
N GLU A 52 6.25 6.19 -28.07
CA GLU A 52 4.82 6.37 -28.33
C GLU A 52 3.96 6.02 -27.10
N LEU A 53 4.32 4.96 -26.35
CA LEU A 53 3.71 4.65 -25.06
C LEU A 53 3.95 5.74 -24.03
N LEU A 54 5.16 6.29 -23.94
CA LEU A 54 5.47 7.45 -23.09
C LEU A 54 4.59 8.69 -23.37
N LYS A 55 3.94 8.78 -24.54
CA LYS A 55 3.01 9.86 -24.90
C LYS A 55 1.54 9.53 -24.64
N LYS A 56 1.19 8.27 -24.36
CA LYS A 56 -0.22 7.83 -24.26
C LYS A 56 -0.80 7.86 -22.84
N GLY A 57 0.01 7.78 -21.78
CA GLY A 57 -0.45 7.73 -20.38
C GLY A 57 0.12 8.85 -19.51
N GLU A 58 -0.61 9.19 -18.45
CA GLU A 58 -0.19 10.11 -17.40
C GLU A 58 0.78 9.41 -16.45
N ILE A 59 1.77 10.14 -15.93
CA ILE A 59 2.65 9.64 -14.87
C ILE A 59 1.85 9.58 -13.58
N ILE A 60 1.73 8.39 -12.99
CA ILE A 60 0.95 8.18 -11.78
C ILE A 60 1.88 8.19 -10.56
N ALA A 61 2.96 7.40 -10.61
CA ALA A 61 3.98 7.38 -9.56
C ALA A 61 5.39 7.15 -10.15
N THR A 62 6.40 7.54 -9.38
CA THR A 62 7.82 7.33 -9.72
C THR A 62 8.60 6.98 -8.46
N ILE A 63 9.41 5.94 -8.53
CA ILE A 63 10.37 5.53 -7.49
C ILE A 63 11.76 5.40 -8.09
N ASN A 64 12.79 5.49 -7.26
CA ASN A 64 14.18 5.47 -7.70
C ASN A 64 14.98 4.41 -6.92
N GLY A 65 15.72 3.57 -7.64
CA GLY A 65 16.55 2.51 -7.08
C GLY A 65 17.28 1.77 -8.20
N ASP A 66 18.28 0.98 -7.84
CA ASP A 66 18.96 0.07 -8.75
C ASP A 66 18.06 -1.15 -8.96
N VAL A 67 17.53 -1.29 -10.18
CA VAL A 67 16.60 -2.38 -10.54
C VAL A 67 17.13 -3.26 -11.68
N ASP A 68 18.29 -2.92 -12.24
CA ASP A 68 18.94 -3.73 -13.29
C ASP A 68 20.37 -4.19 -12.94
N GLY A 69 20.82 -3.90 -11.71
CA GLY A 69 22.04 -4.44 -11.11
C GLY A 69 23.33 -3.82 -11.64
N ASP A 70 23.27 -2.60 -12.20
CA ASP A 70 24.44 -1.89 -12.72
C ASP A 70 25.08 -0.89 -11.73
N ASP A 71 24.66 -0.93 -10.46
CA ASP A 71 25.04 -0.03 -9.38
C ASP A 71 24.71 1.47 -9.65
N ARG A 72 23.83 1.74 -10.63
CA ARG A 72 23.27 3.08 -10.90
C ARG A 72 21.79 3.08 -10.56
N LEU A 73 21.25 4.29 -10.42
CA LEU A 73 19.85 4.46 -10.04
C LEU A 73 18.99 4.64 -11.30
N GLU A 74 17.83 3.97 -11.30
CA GLU A 74 16.81 4.11 -12.33
C GLU A 74 15.54 4.80 -11.81
N ASP A 75 14.96 5.67 -12.62
CA ASP A 75 13.61 6.17 -12.41
C ASP A 75 12.63 5.10 -12.94
N VAL A 76 11.98 4.38 -12.01
CA VAL A 76 10.88 3.45 -12.29
C VAL A 76 9.57 4.22 -12.22
N ILE A 77 8.87 4.30 -13.35
CA ILE A 77 7.69 5.15 -13.53
C ILE A 77 6.51 4.28 -13.92
N ILE A 78 5.41 4.34 -13.15
CA ILE A 78 4.13 3.75 -13.56
C ILE A 78 3.28 4.81 -14.23
N LEU A 79 2.81 4.48 -15.44
CA LEU A 79 1.94 5.31 -16.26
C LEU A 79 0.61 4.60 -16.52
N GLY A 80 -0.41 5.39 -16.85
CA GLY A 80 -1.72 4.86 -17.24
C GLY A 80 -2.68 5.95 -17.71
N ASN A 81 -3.90 5.54 -18.04
CA ASN A 81 -4.97 6.44 -18.46
C ASN A 81 -6.06 6.49 -17.40
N LYS A 82 -6.56 7.68 -17.08
CA LYS A 82 -7.79 7.77 -16.32
C LYS A 82 -8.92 7.05 -17.06
N PHE A 83 -9.69 6.25 -16.34
CA PHE A 83 -10.85 5.56 -16.88
C PHE A 83 -11.91 6.54 -17.41
N SER A 84 -12.07 7.68 -16.73
CA SER A 84 -12.86 8.83 -17.17
C SER A 84 -12.28 10.12 -16.61
N THR A 85 -12.65 11.27 -17.18
CA THR A 85 -12.12 12.59 -16.77
C THR A 85 -12.28 12.90 -15.29
N ASP A 86 -13.36 12.41 -14.68
CA ASP A 86 -13.74 12.68 -13.29
C ASP A 86 -13.36 11.53 -12.33
N SER A 87 -12.67 10.50 -12.84
CA SER A 87 -12.25 9.33 -12.05
C SER A 87 -10.76 9.39 -11.74
N ASN A 88 -10.40 9.00 -10.51
CA ASN A 88 -9.02 8.72 -10.11
C ASN A 88 -8.64 7.24 -10.30
N TYR A 89 -9.47 6.47 -11.02
CA TYR A 89 -9.15 5.10 -11.42
C TYR A 89 -8.33 5.13 -12.72
N TYR A 90 -7.19 4.45 -12.73
CA TYR A 90 -6.35 4.33 -13.91
C TYR A 90 -6.42 2.92 -14.52
N ILE A 91 -6.38 2.87 -15.85
CA ILE A 91 -6.37 1.67 -16.70
C ILE A 91 -5.20 1.75 -17.69
N ASN A 92 -4.98 0.69 -18.47
CA ASN A 92 -3.90 0.61 -19.47
C ASN A 92 -2.53 0.91 -18.85
N LEU A 93 -2.22 0.20 -17.76
CA LEU A 93 -1.04 0.46 -16.95
C LEU A 93 0.23 -0.07 -17.63
N TYR A 94 1.33 0.66 -17.49
CA TYR A 94 2.66 0.18 -17.90
C TYR A 94 3.76 0.86 -17.07
N LEU A 95 4.80 0.09 -16.76
CA LEU A 95 6.05 0.54 -16.17
C LEU A 95 7.02 0.98 -17.25
N VAL A 96 7.81 1.99 -16.93
CA VAL A 96 8.97 2.41 -17.69
C VAL A 96 10.15 2.61 -16.74
N VAL A 97 11.29 2.03 -17.08
CA VAL A 97 12.55 2.16 -16.35
C VAL A 97 13.52 3.02 -17.17
N LYS A 98 14.07 4.07 -16.57
CA LYS A 98 15.04 4.96 -17.21
C LYS A 98 16.25 5.15 -16.32
N ASP A 99 17.44 5.21 -16.93
CA ASP A 99 18.63 5.69 -16.24
C ASP A 99 18.35 7.10 -15.69
N SER A 100 18.51 7.32 -14.39
CA SER A 100 18.16 8.60 -13.77
C SER A 100 19.09 9.74 -14.14
N ALA A 101 20.33 9.46 -14.54
CA ALA A 101 21.32 10.47 -14.93
C ALA A 101 21.16 10.90 -16.39
N GLU A 102 20.96 9.94 -17.29
CA GLU A 102 20.91 10.16 -18.74
C GLU A 102 19.47 10.28 -19.28
N GLY A 103 18.47 9.88 -18.49
CA GLY A 103 17.06 9.80 -18.91
C GLY A 103 16.80 8.76 -19.99
N LYS A 104 17.79 7.89 -20.26
CA LYS A 104 17.74 6.87 -21.30
C LYS A 104 16.79 5.76 -20.86
N LEU A 105 15.85 5.42 -21.74
CA LEU A 105 14.98 4.27 -21.55
C LEU A 105 15.80 2.97 -21.49
N LYS A 106 15.68 2.24 -20.38
CA LYS A 106 16.28 0.93 -20.15
C LYS A 106 15.27 -0.19 -20.41
N ALA A 107 14.07 -0.11 -19.82
CA ALA A 107 13.03 -1.13 -19.98
C ALA A 107 11.61 -0.54 -19.99
N ALA A 108 10.64 -1.33 -20.47
CA ALA A 108 9.21 -1.07 -20.34
C ALA A 108 8.47 -2.39 -20.13
N PHE A 109 7.43 -2.39 -19.30
CA PHE A 109 6.69 -3.60 -18.94
C PHE A 109 5.20 -3.28 -18.74
N ALA A 110 4.30 -4.10 -19.27
CA ALA A 110 2.88 -3.98 -18.99
C ALA A 110 2.51 -4.99 -17.90
N PRO A 111 2.27 -4.58 -16.65
CA PRO A 111 1.88 -5.50 -15.59
C PRO A 111 0.53 -6.11 -15.91
N SER A 112 0.28 -7.33 -15.44
CA SER A 112 -1.00 -8.02 -15.61
C SER A 112 -2.14 -7.42 -14.76
N LEU A 113 -2.18 -6.09 -14.59
CA LEU A 113 -3.18 -5.37 -13.81
C LEU A 113 -4.20 -4.70 -14.73
N SER A 114 -5.48 -4.96 -14.49
CA SER A 114 -6.57 -4.30 -15.21
C SER A 114 -6.69 -2.80 -14.93
N GLY A 115 -6.25 -2.36 -13.74
CA GLY A 115 -6.33 -0.97 -13.29
C GLY A 115 -6.35 -0.83 -11.77
N GLY A 116 -6.37 0.40 -11.27
CA GLY A 116 -6.41 0.70 -9.84
C GLY A 116 -6.62 2.18 -9.51
N TYR A 117 -7.09 2.44 -8.29
CA TYR A 117 -6.98 3.73 -7.62
C TYR A 117 -5.63 3.84 -6.90
N ASP A 118 -5.14 5.06 -6.66
CA ASP A 118 -3.99 5.33 -5.79
C ASP A 118 -2.80 4.37 -5.97
N LEU A 119 -2.42 4.16 -7.24
CA LEU A 119 -1.34 3.23 -7.60
C LEU A 119 -0.02 3.62 -6.92
N GLY A 120 0.57 2.65 -6.24
CA GLY A 120 1.81 2.80 -5.50
C GLY A 120 2.93 1.96 -6.08
N LEU A 121 4.17 2.42 -5.87
CA LEU A 121 5.39 1.69 -6.17
C LEU A 121 6.21 1.53 -4.88
N ASN A 122 6.80 0.36 -4.70
CA ASN A 122 7.80 0.08 -3.68
C ASN A 122 8.95 -0.71 -4.31
N LEU A 123 10.14 -0.64 -3.71
CA LEU A 123 11.33 -1.36 -4.14
C LEU A 123 11.85 -2.19 -2.97
N ALA A 124 12.16 -3.46 -3.23
CA ALA A 124 12.85 -4.33 -2.28
C ALA A 124 13.49 -5.50 -3.02
N ASP A 125 14.64 -5.95 -2.55
CA ASP A 125 15.22 -7.23 -3.00
C ASP A 125 14.41 -8.37 -2.37
N VAL A 126 13.49 -8.97 -3.14
CA VAL A 126 12.70 -10.12 -2.69
C VAL A 126 13.20 -11.43 -3.30
N THR A 127 14.09 -11.35 -4.29
CA THR A 127 14.67 -12.51 -4.97
C THR A 127 15.98 -12.99 -4.35
N GLY A 128 16.62 -12.13 -3.55
CA GLY A 128 17.89 -12.35 -2.85
C GLY A 128 19.12 -12.22 -3.73
N ASP A 129 19.01 -11.54 -4.87
CA ASP A 129 20.12 -11.32 -5.80
C ASP A 129 20.86 -9.98 -5.60
N GLY A 130 20.42 -9.17 -4.63
CA GLY A 130 20.94 -7.85 -4.33
C GLY A 130 20.38 -6.73 -5.21
N ILE A 131 19.46 -7.04 -6.13
CA ILE A 131 18.85 -6.10 -7.06
C ILE A 131 17.40 -5.86 -6.61
N ALA A 132 16.94 -4.60 -6.65
CA ALA A 132 15.60 -4.31 -6.15
C ALA A 132 14.50 -4.71 -7.15
N ASP A 133 13.53 -5.49 -6.70
CA ASP A 133 12.31 -5.80 -7.43
C ASP A 133 11.27 -4.68 -7.28
N VAL A 134 10.46 -4.47 -8.32
CA VAL A 134 9.42 -3.44 -8.35
C VAL A 134 8.08 -4.01 -7.88
N ILE A 135 7.62 -3.59 -6.71
CA ILE A 135 6.28 -3.93 -6.20
C ILE A 135 5.28 -2.84 -6.61
N ILE A 136 4.19 -3.24 -7.25
CA ILE A 136 3.05 -2.37 -7.59
C ILE A 136 1.88 -2.67 -6.66
N SER A 137 1.24 -1.64 -6.11
CA SER A 137 -0.02 -1.76 -5.38
C SER A 137 -1.14 -1.02 -6.14
N ALA A 138 -2.26 -1.70 -6.39
CA ALA A 138 -3.41 -1.18 -7.13
C ALA A 138 -4.73 -1.42 -6.36
N PRO A 139 -5.10 -0.51 -5.43
CA PRO A 139 -6.42 -0.51 -4.78
C PRO A 139 -7.59 -0.60 -5.77
N THR A 140 -8.58 -1.45 -5.45
CA THR A 140 -9.76 -1.67 -6.31
C THR A 140 -10.92 -0.70 -6.05
N GLY A 141 -10.90 0.02 -4.91
CA GLY A 141 -11.88 1.06 -4.56
C GLY A 141 -13.20 0.58 -3.93
N GLY A 142 -13.36 -0.73 -3.69
CA GLY A 142 -14.54 -1.29 -3.02
C GLY A 142 -14.45 -1.27 -1.48
N SER A 143 -15.59 -1.47 -0.81
CA SER A 143 -15.67 -1.63 0.66
C SER A 143 -14.99 -2.91 1.19
N GLY A 144 -14.51 -3.75 0.28
CA GLY A 144 -13.59 -4.85 0.54
C GLY A 144 -12.21 -4.39 1.03
N GLY A 145 -11.80 -3.17 0.68
CA GLY A 145 -10.43 -2.71 0.87
C GLY A 145 -9.42 -3.54 0.06
N ILE A 146 -9.86 -4.17 -1.04
CA ILE A 146 -9.03 -5.09 -1.81
C ILE A 146 -8.01 -4.31 -2.63
N ILE A 147 -6.75 -4.75 -2.56
CA ILE A 147 -5.60 -4.21 -3.27
C ILE A 147 -5.01 -5.33 -4.11
N SER A 148 -4.85 -5.08 -5.41
CA SER A 148 -4.11 -5.98 -6.29
C SER A 148 -2.64 -5.62 -6.28
N TYR A 149 -1.78 -6.62 -6.10
CA TYR A 149 -0.33 -6.46 -6.07
C TYR A 149 0.33 -7.19 -7.23
N ARG A 150 1.45 -6.65 -7.71
CA ARG A 150 2.40 -7.31 -8.62
C ARG A 150 3.82 -7.07 -8.16
N VAL A 151 4.70 -8.00 -8.47
CA VAL A 151 6.15 -7.82 -8.30
C VAL A 151 6.82 -8.10 -9.63
N ILE A 152 7.59 -7.14 -10.12
CA ILE A 152 8.30 -7.20 -11.39
C ILE A 152 9.80 -7.18 -11.12
N ASP A 153 10.46 -8.23 -11.57
CA ASP A 153 11.92 -8.38 -11.59
C ASP A 153 12.46 -7.80 -12.90
N PHE A 154 13.41 -6.85 -12.79
CA PHE A 154 14.11 -6.21 -13.90
C PHE A 154 15.60 -6.57 -13.98
N ALA A 155 16.11 -7.44 -13.09
CA ALA A 155 17.52 -7.81 -13.02
C ALA A 155 18.03 -8.46 -14.31
N GLU A 156 17.15 -9.22 -14.99
CA GLU A 156 17.47 -9.82 -16.28
C GLU A 156 17.11 -8.91 -17.47
N SER A 157 17.75 -9.18 -18.62
CA SER A 157 17.48 -8.46 -19.88
C SER A 157 16.01 -8.48 -20.35
N ILE A 158 15.21 -9.43 -19.85
CA ILE A 158 13.77 -9.53 -20.12
C ILE A 158 13.07 -9.44 -18.76
N PRO A 159 12.33 -8.34 -18.48
CA PRO A 159 11.62 -8.20 -17.22
C PRO A 159 10.57 -9.29 -17.03
N ARG A 160 10.39 -9.75 -15.80
CA ARG A 160 9.46 -10.83 -15.44
C ARG A 160 8.54 -10.40 -14.32
N GLU A 161 7.25 -10.67 -14.47
CA GLU A 161 6.32 -10.59 -13.36
C GLU A 161 6.42 -11.86 -12.53
N ILE A 162 6.97 -11.76 -11.32
CA ILE A 162 7.24 -12.91 -10.44
C ILE A 162 6.13 -13.10 -9.39
N PHE A 163 5.40 -12.05 -9.03
CA PHE A 163 4.17 -12.13 -8.23
C PHE A 163 3.00 -11.70 -9.11
N THR A 164 2.16 -12.67 -9.48
CA THR A 164 1.14 -12.52 -10.53
C THR A 164 -0.27 -12.51 -9.94
N ASP A 165 -1.29 -12.55 -10.81
CA ASP A 165 -2.68 -12.80 -10.39
C ASP A 165 -2.86 -14.10 -9.59
N HIS A 166 -2.00 -15.09 -9.80
CA HIS A 166 -2.07 -16.37 -9.09
C HIS A 166 -1.74 -16.18 -7.60
N GLU A 167 -0.57 -15.60 -7.28
CA GLU A 167 -0.18 -15.32 -5.89
C GLU A 167 -1.07 -14.25 -5.25
N ASN A 168 -1.55 -13.29 -6.05
CA ASN A 168 -2.45 -12.23 -5.59
C ASN A 168 -3.84 -12.73 -5.14
N GLN A 169 -4.19 -14.00 -5.41
CA GLN A 169 -5.36 -14.61 -4.77
C GLN A 169 -5.18 -14.79 -3.26
N GLY A 170 -3.93 -14.83 -2.78
CA GLY A 170 -3.57 -15.10 -1.40
C GLY A 170 -3.66 -16.58 -1.02
N LEU A 171 -3.74 -16.86 0.28
CA LEU A 171 -3.95 -18.21 0.81
C LEU A 171 -5.34 -18.72 0.42
N PHE A 172 -5.39 -19.97 -0.03
CA PHE A 172 -6.66 -20.64 -0.30
C PHE A 172 -7.46 -20.84 0.99
N VAL A 173 -8.77 -20.56 0.93
CA VAL A 173 -9.69 -20.72 2.07
C VAL A 173 -10.98 -21.37 1.62
N GLN A 174 -11.37 -22.43 2.33
CA GLN A 174 -12.69 -23.02 2.19
C GLN A 174 -13.46 -22.89 3.50
N GLY A 175 -14.63 -22.25 3.44
CA GLY A 175 -15.51 -22.06 4.59
C GLY A 175 -16.77 -22.94 4.54
N LYS A 176 -17.15 -23.46 5.70
CA LYS A 176 -18.40 -24.20 5.90
C LYS A 176 -19.14 -23.69 7.15
N LEU A 177 -20.44 -23.44 7.01
CA LEU A 177 -21.31 -23.13 8.15
C LEU A 177 -21.61 -24.40 8.96
N LEU A 178 -21.67 -24.25 10.28
CA LEU A 178 -21.97 -25.30 11.25
C LEU A 178 -23.09 -24.84 12.20
N ASN A 179 -23.74 -25.79 12.87
CA ASN A 179 -24.71 -25.48 13.94
C ASN A 179 -24.14 -24.51 14.97
N ASN A 180 -25.05 -23.82 15.66
CA ASN A 180 -24.77 -22.82 16.69
C ASN A 180 -24.03 -21.57 16.17
N TYR A 181 -24.24 -21.21 14.90
CA TYR A 181 -23.59 -20.06 14.24
C TYR A 181 -22.07 -20.16 14.24
N GLN A 182 -21.55 -21.37 14.01
CA GLN A 182 -20.11 -21.61 13.92
C GLN A 182 -19.70 -21.75 12.46
N VAL A 183 -18.42 -21.53 12.19
CA VAL A 183 -17.80 -21.69 10.88
C VAL A 183 -16.58 -22.58 11.01
N GLU A 184 -16.51 -23.60 10.16
CA GLU A 184 -15.27 -24.30 9.88
C GLU A 184 -14.54 -23.59 8.73
N LEU A 185 -13.25 -23.31 8.94
CA LEU A 185 -12.34 -22.80 7.92
C LEU A 185 -11.22 -23.83 7.69
N LEU A 186 -11.00 -24.17 6.43
CA LEU A 186 -9.86 -24.93 5.95
C LEU A 186 -8.90 -23.98 5.25
N LEU A 187 -7.68 -23.84 5.78
CA LEU A 187 -6.71 -22.83 5.34
C LEU A 187 -5.49 -23.47 4.66
N GLY A 188 -5.25 -23.11 3.39
CA GLY A 188 -4.13 -23.61 2.59
C GLY A 188 -4.35 -25.00 1.98
N ASP A 189 -3.34 -25.47 1.24
CA ASP A 189 -3.42 -26.75 0.49
C ASP A 189 -3.29 -27.99 1.40
N GLU A 190 -2.55 -27.87 2.51
CA GLU A 190 -2.55 -28.82 3.63
C GLU A 190 -3.33 -28.18 4.79
N PRO A 191 -4.66 -28.35 4.84
CA PRO A 191 -5.51 -27.43 5.55
C PRO A 191 -5.37 -27.56 7.06
N LYS A 192 -5.06 -26.44 7.72
CA LYS A 192 -5.37 -26.29 9.15
C LYS A 192 -6.87 -26.08 9.30
N HIS A 193 -7.48 -26.88 10.17
CA HIS A 193 -8.89 -26.76 10.53
C HIS A 193 -9.06 -25.76 11.66
N LEU A 194 -9.94 -24.80 11.48
CA LEU A 194 -10.31 -23.82 12.49
C LEU A 194 -11.82 -23.76 12.63
N ILE A 195 -12.33 -23.80 13.85
CA ILE A 195 -13.73 -23.55 14.15
C ILE A 195 -13.83 -22.23 14.91
N VAL A 196 -14.63 -21.30 14.39
CA VAL A 196 -14.82 -19.96 14.95
C VAL A 196 -16.30 -19.60 14.96
N ASP A 197 -16.69 -18.73 15.88
CA ASP A 197 -18.08 -18.24 15.96
C ASP A 197 -18.32 -17.09 14.97
N LEU A 198 -19.53 -17.01 14.40
CA LEU A 198 -19.91 -15.89 13.54
C LEU A 198 -20.01 -14.56 14.34
N PRO A 199 -19.47 -13.46 13.82
CA PRO A 199 -19.12 -12.29 14.61
C PRO A 199 -20.24 -11.24 14.80
N ASN A 200 -21.47 -11.68 15.09
CA ASN A 200 -22.64 -10.87 15.43
C ASN A 200 -23.42 -10.25 14.25
N ASP A 201 -24.37 -11.02 13.73
CA ASP A 201 -25.75 -10.60 13.42
C ASP A 201 -26.62 -11.85 13.21
N LYS A 202 -26.86 -12.62 14.29
CA LYS A 202 -27.64 -13.87 14.21
C LYS A 202 -29.02 -13.64 13.56
N ASN A 203 -29.60 -12.46 13.77
CA ASN A 203 -30.87 -12.07 13.20
C ASN A 203 -30.82 -11.99 11.66
N PHE A 204 -29.71 -11.54 11.06
CA PHE A 204 -29.54 -11.54 9.61
C PHE A 204 -29.49 -12.96 9.06
N TYR A 205 -28.76 -13.84 9.73
CA TYR A 205 -28.65 -15.26 9.37
C TYR A 205 -30.00 -16.00 9.52
N ASP A 206 -30.76 -15.69 10.55
CA ASP A 206 -32.11 -16.21 10.79
C ASP A 206 -33.09 -15.69 9.74
N PHE A 207 -33.02 -14.39 9.42
CA PHE A 207 -33.86 -13.75 8.40
C PHE A 207 -33.66 -14.39 7.02
N LEU A 208 -32.42 -14.76 6.69
CA LEU A 208 -32.09 -15.48 5.46
C LEU A 208 -32.47 -16.98 5.50
N GLY A 209 -33.00 -17.47 6.63
CA GLY A 209 -33.38 -18.87 6.79
C GLY A 209 -32.19 -19.83 6.80
N ILE A 210 -31.01 -19.34 7.17
CA ILE A 210 -29.79 -20.16 7.24
C ILE A 210 -29.76 -20.94 8.56
N TYR A 211 -30.26 -20.32 9.64
CA TYR A 211 -30.46 -20.96 10.93
C TYR A 211 -31.90 -20.79 11.39
N ASN A 212 -32.33 -21.67 12.31
CA ASN A 212 -33.52 -21.40 13.13
C ASN A 212 -33.14 -20.68 14.43
N GLN A 213 -34.15 -20.26 15.20
CA GLN A 213 -33.97 -19.55 16.47
C GLN A 213 -33.19 -20.33 17.54
N ASN A 214 -33.06 -21.65 17.38
CA ASN A 214 -32.27 -22.51 18.27
C ASN A 214 -30.80 -22.63 17.83
N GLY A 215 -30.43 -22.03 16.69
CA GLY A 215 -29.10 -22.12 16.10
C GLY A 215 -28.85 -23.38 15.27
N GLU A 216 -29.89 -24.14 14.89
CA GLU A 216 -29.71 -25.28 13.98
C GLU A 216 -29.58 -24.78 12.54
N LEU A 217 -28.58 -25.29 11.83
CA LEU A 217 -28.30 -24.97 10.43
C LEU A 217 -29.38 -25.59 9.53
N LEU A 218 -30.10 -24.74 8.80
CA LEU A 218 -31.15 -25.12 7.87
C LEU A 218 -30.66 -25.20 6.42
N SER A 219 -29.60 -24.46 6.08
CA SER A 219 -29.07 -24.36 4.71
C SER A 219 -27.55 -24.28 4.66
N GLU A 220 -26.93 -25.18 3.90
CA GLU A 220 -25.48 -25.19 3.63
C GLU A 220 -25.10 -24.44 2.33
N TYR A 221 -26.06 -23.79 1.65
CA TYR A 221 -25.82 -23.16 0.33
C TYR A 221 -24.80 -22.01 0.38
N TYR A 222 -24.72 -21.30 1.50
CA TYR A 222 -23.83 -20.17 1.65
C TYR A 222 -22.51 -20.58 2.33
N HIS A 223 -21.41 -20.05 1.81
CA HIS A 223 -20.07 -20.37 2.28
C HIS A 223 -19.32 -19.10 2.68
N PRO A 224 -18.75 -19.06 3.89
CA PRO A 224 -17.71 -18.10 4.23
C PRO A 224 -16.52 -18.21 3.28
N TYR A 225 -15.87 -17.09 3.00
CA TYR A 225 -14.79 -17.04 2.02
C TYR A 225 -13.75 -15.97 2.37
N ALA A 226 -12.53 -16.16 1.88
CA ALA A 226 -11.51 -15.13 1.90
C ALA A 226 -11.70 -14.18 0.72
N GLN A 227 -11.54 -12.88 0.98
CA GLN A 227 -11.45 -11.88 -0.07
C GLN A 227 -10.04 -11.84 -0.66
N GLY A 228 -9.87 -11.05 -1.72
CA GLY A 228 -8.54 -10.70 -2.21
C GLY A 228 -7.71 -9.98 -1.14
N LEU A 229 -6.41 -9.81 -1.41
CA LEU A 229 -5.49 -9.16 -0.48
C LEU A 229 -6.01 -7.77 -0.08
N SER A 230 -5.95 -7.45 1.20
CA SER A 230 -6.30 -6.14 1.75
C SER A 230 -5.08 -5.34 2.22
N GLY A 231 -3.88 -5.95 2.12
CA GLY A 231 -2.63 -5.31 2.47
C GLY A 231 -1.43 -6.19 2.15
N MET A 232 -0.27 -5.55 1.95
CA MET A 232 1.02 -6.19 1.78
C MET A 232 2.09 -5.31 2.45
N LEU A 233 2.94 -5.93 3.26
CA LEU A 233 4.17 -5.36 3.79
C LEU A 233 5.34 -6.12 3.19
N VAL A 234 6.37 -5.39 2.78
CA VAL A 234 7.60 -5.97 2.24
C VAL A 234 8.71 -5.79 3.26
N MET A 235 9.23 -6.85 3.87
CA MET A 235 10.25 -6.77 4.92
C MET A 235 11.03 -8.06 5.03
N ASP A 236 12.32 -7.92 5.35
CA ASP A 236 13.17 -9.00 5.81
C ASP A 236 12.74 -9.41 7.23
N THR A 237 12.04 -10.54 7.34
CA THR A 237 11.42 -11.02 8.58
C THR A 237 12.35 -11.85 9.44
N ASP A 238 13.49 -12.30 8.91
CA ASP A 238 14.45 -13.15 9.63
C ASP A 238 15.87 -12.55 9.72
N GLY A 239 16.11 -11.41 9.08
CA GLY A 239 17.36 -10.66 9.10
C GLY A 239 18.42 -11.19 8.14
N ASP A 240 18.04 -11.97 7.12
CA ASP A 240 18.98 -12.57 6.16
C ASP A 240 19.39 -11.64 5.01
N GLY A 241 18.76 -10.46 4.93
CA GLY A 241 18.99 -9.45 3.89
C GLY A 241 18.06 -9.54 2.69
N VAL A 242 17.18 -10.56 2.63
CA VAL A 242 16.16 -10.74 1.58
C VAL A 242 14.79 -10.39 2.14
N ALA A 243 14.01 -9.61 1.41
CA ALA A 243 12.69 -9.21 1.87
C ALA A 243 11.62 -10.27 1.58
N GLU A 244 10.82 -10.62 2.58
CA GLU A 244 9.57 -11.35 2.40
C GLU A 244 8.38 -10.44 2.05
N LEU A 245 7.38 -11.04 1.42
CA LEU A 245 6.05 -10.43 1.30
C LEU A 245 5.16 -10.94 2.41
N VAL A 246 4.59 -10.01 3.16
CA VAL A 246 3.62 -10.28 4.22
C VAL A 246 2.28 -9.76 3.79
N THR A 247 1.40 -10.66 3.35
CA THR A 247 0.08 -10.31 2.84
C THR A 247 -1.00 -10.49 3.89
N THR A 248 -2.04 -9.65 3.85
CA THR A 248 -3.24 -9.80 4.67
C THR A 248 -4.45 -10.07 3.78
N GLN A 249 -5.27 -11.05 4.16
CA GLN A 249 -6.59 -11.31 3.59
C GLN A 249 -7.66 -11.22 4.65
N ARG A 250 -8.82 -10.71 4.28
CA ARG A 250 -10.00 -10.70 5.14
C ARG A 250 -10.86 -11.93 4.86
N VAL A 251 -11.25 -12.64 5.90
CA VAL A 251 -12.23 -13.73 5.83
C VAL A 251 -13.57 -13.22 6.31
N VAL A 252 -14.57 -13.36 5.46
CA VAL A 252 -15.93 -12.92 5.73
C VAL A 252 -16.88 -14.10 5.78
N GLY A 253 -18.01 -13.92 6.47
CA GLY A 253 -19.14 -14.83 6.41
C GLY A 253 -19.82 -14.76 5.06
N ILE A 254 -21.15 -14.74 5.07
CA ILE A 254 -21.93 -14.75 3.81
C ILE A 254 -22.09 -13.35 3.20
N ASN A 255 -21.72 -12.29 3.95
CA ASN A 255 -21.76 -10.91 3.51
C ASN A 255 -20.45 -10.17 3.87
N ASN A 256 -20.15 -9.10 3.14
CA ASN A 256 -18.89 -8.36 3.30
C ASN A 256 -18.75 -7.63 4.65
N THR A 257 -19.87 -7.35 5.32
CA THR A 257 -19.88 -6.68 6.64
C THR A 257 -19.55 -7.61 7.79
N ASP A 258 -19.70 -8.93 7.58
CA ASP A 258 -19.52 -9.97 8.59
C ASP A 258 -18.08 -10.51 8.55
N THR A 259 -17.14 -9.69 9.02
CA THR A 259 -15.72 -10.08 9.08
C THR A 259 -15.46 -11.08 10.20
N ILE A 260 -15.22 -12.34 9.84
CA ILE A 260 -14.88 -13.43 10.76
C ILE A 260 -13.46 -13.21 11.32
N GLY A 261 -12.52 -12.86 10.46
CA GLY A 261 -11.13 -12.68 10.85
C GLY A 261 -10.23 -12.31 9.69
N TYR A 262 -8.92 -12.37 9.94
CA TYR A 262 -7.89 -12.02 8.98
C TYR A 262 -6.84 -13.14 8.91
N ILE A 263 -6.37 -13.42 7.71
CA ILE A 263 -5.25 -14.30 7.44
C ILE A 263 -4.05 -13.44 7.11
N ARG A 264 -2.94 -13.68 7.80
CA ARG A 264 -1.63 -13.15 7.43
C ARG A 264 -0.80 -14.29 6.88
N THR A 265 -0.17 -14.07 5.74
CA THR A 265 0.69 -15.05 5.07
C THR A 265 2.05 -14.41 4.81
N VAL A 266 3.12 -15.10 5.19
CA VAL A 266 4.50 -14.75 4.86
C VAL A 266 4.90 -15.58 3.64
N TRP A 267 5.34 -14.89 2.60
CA TRP A 267 5.77 -15.48 1.35
C TRP A 267 7.26 -15.23 1.16
N ARG A 268 7.98 -16.29 0.81
CA ARG A 268 9.39 -16.27 0.41
C ARG A 268 9.52 -16.65 -1.06
N TYR A 269 10.41 -16.00 -1.78
CA TYR A 269 10.74 -16.37 -3.15
C TYR A 269 11.95 -17.29 -3.15
N ASN A 270 11.85 -18.47 -3.77
CA ASN A 270 12.94 -19.47 -3.79
C ASN A 270 13.71 -19.50 -5.12
N ALA A 271 13.91 -18.33 -5.73
CA ALA A 271 14.46 -18.11 -7.07
C ALA A 271 13.58 -18.59 -8.26
N ILE A 272 12.59 -19.46 -8.03
CA ILE A 272 11.71 -19.99 -9.09
C ILE A 272 10.24 -19.63 -8.86
N LYS A 273 9.78 -19.66 -7.60
CA LYS A 273 8.39 -19.39 -7.25
C LYS A 273 8.26 -18.85 -5.84
N TRP A 274 7.12 -18.21 -5.58
CA TRP A 274 6.69 -17.91 -4.23
C TRP A 274 6.29 -19.18 -3.49
N GLN A 275 6.69 -19.26 -2.23
CA GLN A 275 6.26 -20.28 -1.29
C GLN A 275 5.73 -19.61 -0.03
N ILE A 276 4.67 -20.19 0.52
CA ILE A 276 4.17 -19.80 1.82
C ILE A 276 5.10 -20.38 2.87
N ASP A 277 5.79 -19.51 3.59
CA ASP A 277 6.65 -19.87 4.71
C ASP A 277 5.79 -20.14 5.96
N SER A 278 4.88 -19.23 6.26
CA SER A 278 3.94 -19.37 7.37
C SER A 278 2.66 -18.59 7.14
N TYR A 279 1.60 -18.99 7.85
CA TYR A 279 0.38 -18.20 7.94
C TYR A 279 -0.25 -18.30 9.33
N THR A 280 -0.98 -17.25 9.69
CA THR A 280 -1.72 -17.13 10.94
C THR A 280 -3.13 -16.62 10.68
N PHE A 281 -4.10 -17.08 11.46
CA PHE A 281 -5.46 -16.58 11.45
C PHE A 281 -5.77 -15.88 12.77
N SER A 282 -6.38 -14.69 12.73
CA SER A 282 -6.84 -13.96 13.92
C SER A 282 -8.30 -13.53 13.78
N THR A 283 -9.07 -13.61 14.87
CA THR A 283 -10.47 -13.16 14.87
C THR A 283 -10.57 -11.69 15.26
N LYS A 284 -11.66 -11.04 14.86
CA LYS A 284 -12.00 -9.68 15.31
C LYS A 284 -12.20 -9.59 16.85
N TYR A 285 -12.46 -10.70 17.54
CA TYR A 285 -12.74 -10.72 18.98
C TYR A 285 -11.51 -10.77 19.86
N ASP A 286 -10.39 -11.25 19.33
CA ASP A 286 -9.10 -11.17 20.03
C ASP A 286 -8.60 -9.71 20.09
N ASN A 287 -9.02 -8.88 19.12
CA ASN A 287 -8.69 -7.45 19.02
C ASN A 287 -9.90 -6.54 19.30
N LYS A 288 -10.53 -6.71 20.46
CA LYS A 288 -11.63 -5.85 20.92
C LYS A 288 -11.15 -4.44 21.34
N ARG A 289 -10.32 -3.79 20.53
CA ARG A 289 -10.03 -2.35 20.56
C ARG A 289 -9.73 -1.90 19.15
N SER A 290 -10.44 -0.87 18.70
CA SER A 290 -10.26 -0.19 17.41
C SER A 290 -11.02 -0.81 16.23
N SER A 291 -12.34 -0.66 16.23
CA SER A 291 -13.10 -0.64 14.98
C SER A 291 -13.50 0.80 14.65
N THR A 292 -13.28 1.16 13.40
CA THR A 292 -13.71 2.33 12.60
C THR A 292 -12.55 3.28 12.26
N THR A 293 -12.31 3.51 10.96
CA THR A 293 -12.55 4.84 10.33
C THR A 293 -12.14 4.92 8.86
N ASN A 294 -13.05 5.44 8.02
CA ASN A 294 -12.73 6.04 6.73
C ASN A 294 -12.28 7.48 6.97
N TYR A 295 -11.00 7.81 6.82
CA TYR A 295 -10.57 9.21 6.74
C TYR A 295 -9.57 9.42 5.60
N SER A 296 -10.03 10.08 4.53
CA SER A 296 -9.15 10.82 3.63
C SER A 296 -9.09 12.27 4.12
N PHE A 297 -7.94 12.74 4.59
CA PHE A 297 -7.73 14.17 4.89
C PHE A 297 -7.15 14.87 3.67
N ILE A 298 -7.64 16.07 3.36
CA ILE A 298 -7.07 16.91 2.29
C ILE A 298 -6.39 18.11 2.95
N GLY A 299 -5.07 18.19 2.84
CA GLY A 299 -4.29 19.32 3.34
C GLY A 299 -4.46 20.57 2.47
N MET A 300 -4.13 21.74 3.03
CA MET A 300 -4.29 23.04 2.32
C MET A 300 -3.51 23.07 0.99
N GLY A 301 -2.40 22.34 0.91
CA GLY A 301 -1.60 22.16 -0.31
C GLY A 301 -2.17 21.17 -1.34
N GLY A 302 -3.37 20.61 -1.14
CA GLY A 302 -4.04 19.70 -2.07
C GLY A 302 -3.52 18.25 -2.08
N TYR A 303 -2.72 17.87 -1.09
CA TYR A 303 -2.34 16.47 -0.86
C TYR A 303 -3.40 15.76 -0.02
N ALA A 304 -3.55 14.45 -0.26
CA ALA A 304 -4.41 13.57 0.49
C ALA A 304 -3.60 12.73 1.48
N ILE A 305 -4.17 12.44 2.65
CA ILE A 305 -3.63 11.49 3.62
C ILE A 305 -4.65 10.37 3.78
N HIS A 306 -4.21 9.15 3.50
CA HIS A 306 -5.00 7.93 3.61
C HIS A 306 -4.41 7.04 4.71
N PRO A 307 -5.24 6.36 5.50
CA PRO A 307 -4.74 5.35 6.43
C PRO A 307 -4.21 4.16 5.64
N LYS A 308 -3.01 3.72 5.99
CA LYS A 308 -2.56 2.35 5.76
C LYS A 308 -2.85 1.56 7.02
N GLU A 309 -3.54 0.45 6.86
CA GLU A 309 -3.90 -0.46 7.94
C GLU A 309 -3.20 -1.80 7.72
N ALA A 310 -2.54 -2.29 8.76
CA ALA A 310 -2.01 -3.64 8.83
C ALA A 310 -2.47 -4.28 10.14
N VAL A 311 -3.20 -5.38 10.04
CA VAL A 311 -3.57 -6.21 11.19
C VAL A 311 -2.63 -7.41 11.21
N VAL A 312 -1.81 -7.54 12.26
CA VAL A 312 -0.77 -8.57 12.39
C VAL A 312 -0.85 -9.25 13.76
N GLY A 313 -1.46 -10.43 13.81
CA GLY A 313 -1.73 -11.12 15.08
C GLY A 313 -2.68 -10.28 15.95
N LEU A 314 -2.21 -9.89 17.15
CA LEU A 314 -2.92 -8.97 18.05
C LEU A 314 -2.64 -7.47 17.75
N SER A 315 -1.80 -7.19 16.76
CA SER A 315 -1.39 -5.84 16.40
C SER A 315 -2.39 -5.21 15.44
N THR A 316 -2.86 -4.00 15.75
CA THR A 316 -3.62 -3.14 14.83
C THR A 316 -2.77 -1.91 14.52
N ILE A 317 -2.18 -1.88 13.34
CA ILE A 317 -1.20 -0.86 12.97
C ILE A 317 -1.84 0.05 11.92
N ILE A 318 -2.29 1.22 12.35
CA ILE A 318 -2.85 2.25 11.48
C ILE A 318 -1.86 3.42 11.42
N TYR A 319 -1.39 3.76 10.22
CA TYR A 319 -0.41 4.82 10.01
C TYR A 319 -0.72 5.60 8.71
N PRO A 320 -0.25 6.86 8.59
CA PRO A 320 -0.61 7.68 7.44
C PRO A 320 0.23 7.36 6.20
N ASN A 321 -0.42 7.39 5.04
CA ASN A 321 0.21 7.48 3.73
C ASN A 321 -0.23 8.77 3.04
N ILE A 322 0.73 9.60 2.66
CA ILE A 322 0.49 10.92 2.09
C ILE A 322 0.78 10.89 0.59
N ASN A 323 -0.18 11.36 -0.21
CA ASN A 323 -0.08 11.42 -1.67
C ASN A 323 -0.48 12.80 -2.18
N LYS A 324 0.18 13.30 -3.22
CA LYS A 324 -0.26 14.47 -3.97
C LYS A 324 -0.29 14.17 -5.47
N PRO A 325 -1.46 14.23 -6.12
CA PRO A 325 -1.56 14.01 -7.56
C PRO A 325 -0.57 14.90 -8.34
N ALA A 326 0.12 14.31 -9.32
CA ALA A 326 1.09 14.96 -10.22
C ALA A 326 2.45 15.39 -9.62
N THR A 327 2.75 15.11 -8.33
CA THR A 327 4.08 15.37 -7.72
C THR A 327 4.51 14.21 -6.81
N GLY A 328 5.60 13.51 -7.13
CA GLY A 328 5.90 12.20 -6.50
C GLY A 328 7.03 12.17 -5.45
N ARG A 329 8.26 12.62 -5.80
CA ARG A 329 9.48 12.25 -5.05
C ARG A 329 9.47 12.66 -3.57
N GLN A 330 9.05 13.88 -3.25
CA GLN A 330 8.99 14.37 -1.87
C GLN A 330 7.97 13.61 -1.00
N TYR A 331 6.86 13.14 -1.59
CA TYR A 331 5.83 12.37 -0.90
C TYR A 331 6.24 10.92 -0.68
N VAL A 332 7.05 10.35 -1.58
CA VAL A 332 7.70 9.05 -1.35
C VAL A 332 8.66 9.17 -0.17
N ALA A 333 9.56 10.17 -0.15
CA ALA A 333 10.55 10.32 0.91
C ALA A 333 9.94 10.43 2.32
N LEU A 334 8.88 11.23 2.49
CA LEU A 334 8.18 11.34 3.78
C LEU A 334 7.44 10.06 4.17
N ASN A 335 6.83 9.34 3.21
CA ASN A 335 6.19 8.06 3.49
C ASN A 335 7.21 7.01 3.90
N THR A 336 8.40 6.98 3.27
CA THR A 336 9.50 6.09 3.65
C THR A 336 9.94 6.31 5.10
N VAL A 337 9.98 7.56 5.57
CA VAL A 337 10.32 7.88 6.98
C VAL A 337 9.30 7.28 7.95
N ILE A 338 8.00 7.43 7.66
CA ILE A 338 6.92 6.87 8.49
C ILE A 338 6.97 5.34 8.46
N GLU A 339 7.09 4.75 7.27
CA GLU A 339 7.13 3.29 7.10
C GLU A 339 8.33 2.67 7.81
N LYS A 340 9.52 3.30 7.74
CA LYS A 340 10.71 2.84 8.47
C LYS A 340 10.49 2.85 9.99
N TYR A 341 9.85 3.90 10.51
CA TYR A 341 9.52 3.98 11.93
C TYR A 341 8.54 2.89 12.36
N VAL A 342 7.43 2.73 11.64
CA VAL A 342 6.42 1.70 11.93
C VAL A 342 7.01 0.29 11.88
N ARG A 343 7.91 0.02 10.92
CA ARG A 343 8.63 -1.26 10.82
C ARG A 343 9.53 -1.49 12.02
N ALA A 344 10.32 -0.49 12.43
CA ALA A 344 11.20 -0.62 13.59
C ALA A 344 10.41 -0.92 14.89
N GLU A 345 9.26 -0.27 15.11
CA GLU A 345 8.38 -0.58 16.25
C GLU A 345 7.83 -2.01 16.16
N PHE A 346 7.45 -2.45 14.96
CA PHE A 346 6.94 -3.81 14.76
C PHE A 346 8.03 -4.89 14.90
N GLU A 347 9.25 -4.63 14.44
CA GLU A 347 10.40 -5.52 14.66
C GLU A 347 10.77 -5.58 16.15
N GLY A 348 10.61 -4.47 16.88
CA GLY A 348 10.86 -4.36 18.31
C GLY A 348 10.04 -5.33 19.16
N ILE A 349 8.84 -5.72 18.73
CA ILE A 349 8.04 -6.74 19.43
C ILE A 349 8.58 -8.18 19.21
N GLN A 350 9.49 -8.41 18.27
CA GLN A 350 10.12 -9.71 17.98
C GLN A 350 9.13 -10.88 17.86
N ASN A 351 7.96 -10.64 17.24
CA ASN A 351 6.86 -11.60 17.12
C ASN A 351 6.28 -12.08 18.48
N LYS A 352 6.51 -11.34 19.57
CA LYS A 352 5.95 -11.59 20.91
C LYS A 352 5.13 -10.38 21.35
N GLY A 353 3.81 -10.57 21.51
CA GLY A 353 2.90 -9.54 21.99
C GLY A 353 2.15 -8.82 20.87
N TYR A 354 1.96 -7.51 21.00
CA TYR A 354 1.14 -6.72 20.07
C TYR A 354 1.70 -5.32 19.85
N LEU A 355 1.40 -4.75 18.68
CA LEU A 355 1.63 -3.35 18.35
C LEU A 355 0.30 -2.72 17.91
N ASN A 356 -0.23 -1.83 18.73
CA ASN A 356 -1.41 -1.06 18.37
C ASN A 356 -0.99 0.38 18.08
N LEU A 357 -0.95 0.75 16.80
CA LEU A 357 -0.67 2.11 16.36
C LEU A 357 -1.90 2.76 15.74
N ASN A 358 -2.03 4.06 15.97
CA ASN A 358 -2.91 4.94 15.25
C ASN A 358 -2.19 6.27 15.01
N TYR A 359 -2.81 7.18 14.28
CA TYR A 359 -2.23 8.50 14.06
C TYR A 359 -3.29 9.59 14.12
N GLU A 360 -2.83 10.81 14.38
CA GLU A 360 -3.63 12.02 14.35
C GLU A 360 -2.89 13.07 13.51
N ILE A 361 -3.61 13.71 12.59
CA ILE A 361 -3.09 14.84 11.83
C ILE A 361 -3.29 16.08 12.70
N LYS A 362 -2.19 16.64 13.20
CA LYS A 362 -2.22 17.83 14.05
C LYS A 362 -2.34 19.10 13.22
N PHE A 363 -1.66 19.17 12.08
CA PHE A 363 -1.76 20.31 11.17
C PHE A 363 -1.39 19.92 9.74
N GLY A 364 -2.17 20.39 8.75
CA GLY A 364 -1.92 20.13 7.34
C GLY A 364 -1.93 21.40 6.49
N GLY A 365 -0.84 22.18 6.56
CA GLY A 365 -0.67 23.44 5.84
C GLY A 365 -0.23 23.26 4.38
N TYR A 366 0.19 24.36 3.74
CA TYR A 366 0.66 24.34 2.35
C TYR A 366 2.04 23.70 2.22
N ASN A 367 2.95 24.04 3.13
CA ASN A 367 4.36 23.65 3.09
C ASN A 367 4.79 22.78 4.28
N PHE A 368 3.93 22.66 5.30
CA PHE A 368 4.24 22.00 6.56
C PHE A 368 3.11 21.07 6.97
N LEU A 369 3.49 19.85 7.38
CA LEU A 369 2.59 18.80 7.84
C LEU A 369 3.08 18.29 9.19
N SER A 370 2.19 18.25 10.17
CA SER A 370 2.47 17.76 11.54
C SER A 370 1.50 16.64 11.87
N ILE A 371 2.05 15.47 12.19
CA ILE A 371 1.34 14.23 12.47
C ILE A 371 1.88 13.66 13.77
N VAL A 372 1.01 13.10 14.60
CA VAL A 372 1.41 12.28 15.75
C VAL A 372 0.98 10.85 15.49
N VAL A 373 1.93 9.92 15.46
CA VAL A 373 1.68 8.49 15.56
C VAL A 373 1.73 8.12 17.03
N PHE A 374 0.73 7.40 17.50
CA PHE A 374 0.61 7.03 18.91
C PHE A 374 0.04 5.63 19.06
N GLY A 375 0.26 5.03 20.21
CA GLY A 375 -0.12 3.64 20.40
C GLY A 375 0.39 2.99 21.66
N MET A 376 0.31 1.67 21.65
CA MET A 376 0.85 0.80 22.69
C MET A 376 1.54 -0.37 22.02
N GLN A 377 2.72 -0.73 22.53
CA GLN A 377 3.36 -2.00 22.22
C GLN A 377 3.50 -2.85 23.47
N ASP A 378 3.33 -4.15 23.32
CA ASP A 378 3.66 -5.17 24.31
C ASP A 378 4.74 -6.07 23.70
N GLY A 379 5.94 -6.03 24.28
CA GLY A 379 7.12 -6.74 23.80
C GLY A 379 8.00 -7.24 24.96
N ILE A 380 9.30 -7.44 24.75
CA ILE A 380 10.23 -7.96 25.79
C ILE A 380 10.25 -7.09 27.05
N ASN A 381 10.04 -5.79 26.90
CA ASN A 381 10.07 -4.82 27.99
C ASN A 381 8.69 -4.55 28.62
N GLY A 382 7.67 -5.35 28.26
CA GLY A 382 6.28 -5.18 28.67
C GLY A 382 5.54 -4.07 27.92
N ASN A 383 4.39 -3.66 28.44
CA ASN A 383 3.54 -2.62 27.86
C ASN A 383 4.24 -1.25 27.87
N GLN A 384 4.53 -0.72 26.68
CA GLN A 384 5.07 0.62 26.47
C GLN A 384 4.12 1.47 25.66
N LYS A 385 3.99 2.74 26.05
CA LYS A 385 3.28 3.75 25.27
C LYS A 385 4.18 4.19 24.11
N ILE A 386 3.59 4.34 22.93
CA ILE A 386 4.24 4.91 21.77
C ILE A 386 3.64 6.28 21.52
N GLU A 387 4.49 7.29 21.42
CA GLU A 387 4.16 8.62 20.92
C GLU A 387 5.33 9.15 20.10
N LYS A 388 5.10 9.39 18.81
CA LYS A 388 6.09 9.90 17.88
C LYS A 388 5.44 10.97 17.02
N ALA A 389 6.05 12.15 16.98
CA ALA A 389 5.63 13.20 16.09
C ALA A 389 6.50 13.25 14.83
N PHE A 390 5.85 13.58 13.72
CA PHE A 390 6.48 13.81 12.43
C PHE A 390 6.07 15.18 11.92
N ASN A 391 7.06 16.04 11.72
CA ASN A 391 6.89 17.37 11.15
C ASN A 391 7.62 17.40 9.82
N PHE A 392 6.91 17.51 8.69
CA PHE A 392 7.49 17.43 7.36
C PHE A 392 7.48 18.79 6.66
N ASN A 393 8.58 19.08 5.96
CA ASN A 393 8.60 20.08 4.90
C ASN A 393 8.07 19.43 3.61
N LEU A 394 6.87 19.80 3.18
CA LEU A 394 6.22 19.20 2.02
C LEU A 394 6.88 19.55 0.68
N ASN A 395 7.75 20.56 0.64
CA ASN A 395 8.52 20.91 -0.55
C ASN A 395 9.77 20.05 -0.72
N THR A 396 10.32 19.50 0.37
CA THR A 396 11.56 18.71 0.33
C THR A 396 11.35 17.24 0.70
N GLY A 397 10.24 16.90 1.37
CA GLY A 397 9.98 15.55 1.90
C GLY A 397 10.76 15.23 3.19
N LEU A 398 11.50 16.19 3.74
CA LEU A 398 12.35 16.00 4.91
C LEU A 398 11.60 16.32 6.21
N THR A 399 11.92 15.58 7.27
CA THR A 399 11.51 15.92 8.63
C THR A 399 12.19 17.20 9.09
N ILE A 400 11.46 18.03 9.84
CA ILE A 400 11.94 19.27 10.44
C ILE A 400 12.08 19.01 11.93
N MET A 401 13.29 19.20 12.47
CA MET A 401 13.50 19.21 13.92
C MET A 401 13.22 20.63 14.46
N PRO A 402 12.92 20.82 15.76
CA PRO A 402 12.70 22.14 16.35
C PRO A 402 13.85 23.13 16.06
N GLN A 403 15.08 22.63 16.10
CA GLN A 403 16.31 23.36 15.81
C GLN A 403 16.45 23.77 14.34
N ASP A 404 15.82 23.07 13.41
CA ASP A 404 15.77 23.44 11.99
C ASP A 404 14.63 24.41 11.72
N LEU A 405 13.51 24.28 12.46
CA LEU A 405 12.37 25.17 12.36
C LEU A 405 12.68 26.57 12.88
N PHE A 406 13.22 26.68 14.10
CA PHE A 406 13.57 27.95 14.73
C PHE A 406 15.05 28.31 14.56
N GLY A 407 15.82 27.48 13.86
CA GLY A 407 17.22 27.74 13.54
C GLY A 407 18.09 28.09 14.76
N LYS A 408 19.04 29.00 14.53
CA LYS A 408 19.83 29.70 15.56
C LYS A 408 19.11 30.95 16.09
N ASN A 409 17.78 31.06 15.96
CA ASN A 409 17.03 32.23 16.37
C ASN A 409 17.01 32.35 17.91
N LYS A 410 18.07 32.96 18.46
CA LYS A 410 18.28 33.11 19.90
C LYS A 410 17.12 33.80 20.60
N LYS A 411 16.35 34.64 19.90
CA LYS A 411 15.20 35.34 20.46
C LYS A 411 14.02 34.39 20.70
N VAL A 412 13.70 33.53 19.73
CA VAL A 412 12.65 32.51 19.87
C VAL A 412 13.02 31.54 20.99
N TRP A 413 14.25 31.02 21.00
CA TRP A 413 14.71 30.11 22.05
C TRP A 413 14.75 30.74 23.43
N ALA A 414 15.14 32.03 23.54
CA ALA A 414 15.04 32.76 24.80
C ALA A 414 13.60 32.86 25.30
N LYS A 415 12.64 33.11 24.39
CA LYS A 415 11.22 33.20 24.75
C LYS A 415 10.62 31.85 25.17
N ILE A 416 10.96 30.77 24.45
CA ILE A 416 10.57 29.41 24.83
C ILE A 416 11.11 29.06 26.22
N LYS A 417 12.38 29.37 26.50
CA LYS A 417 12.98 29.15 27.82
C LYS A 417 12.31 29.97 28.91
N GLU A 418 12.07 31.26 28.67
CA GLU A 418 11.40 32.17 29.62
C GLU A 418 10.01 31.62 30.01
N LEU A 419 9.22 31.21 29.03
CA LEU A 419 7.84 30.75 29.26
C LEU A 419 7.78 29.33 29.84
N SER A 420 8.74 28.45 29.52
CA SER A 420 8.78 27.09 30.08
C SER A 420 9.17 27.09 31.55
N VAL A 421 10.18 27.88 31.96
CA VAL A 421 10.61 28.01 33.36
C VAL A 421 9.46 28.49 34.27
N ALA A 422 8.54 29.31 33.75
CA ALA A 422 7.38 29.77 34.50
C ALA A 422 6.34 28.67 34.77
N LYS A 423 6.39 27.55 34.02
CA LYS A 423 5.42 26.45 34.10
C LYS A 423 6.04 25.11 34.51
N GLY A 424 7.36 25.00 34.57
CA GLY A 424 8.06 23.75 34.84
C GLY A 424 9.53 23.80 34.41
N PRO A 425 10.13 22.64 34.04
CA PRO A 425 11.52 22.59 33.61
C PRO A 425 11.76 23.36 32.31
N ALA A 426 12.98 23.88 32.16
CA ALA A 426 13.35 24.69 31.02
C ALA A 426 13.43 23.85 29.73
N VAL A 427 12.68 24.25 28.70
CA VAL A 427 12.80 23.69 27.36
C VAL A 427 14.04 24.27 26.67
N ARG A 428 14.85 23.40 26.07
CA ARG A 428 16.05 23.75 25.32
C ARG A 428 16.14 22.89 24.05
N PRO A 429 16.79 23.37 22.97
CA PRO A 429 16.94 22.58 21.75
C PRO A 429 17.48 21.16 22.00
N GLU A 430 18.46 21.05 22.90
CA GLU A 430 19.18 19.82 23.20
C GLU A 430 18.42 18.78 24.04
N ASN A 431 17.32 19.17 24.72
CA ASN A 431 16.56 18.24 25.56
C ASN A 431 15.20 17.84 24.96
N ILE A 432 14.85 18.36 23.79
CA ILE A 432 13.61 18.01 23.09
C ILE A 432 13.77 16.63 22.43
N ASN A 433 12.88 15.71 22.81
CA ASN A 433 12.77 14.39 22.20
C ASN A 433 11.94 14.48 20.92
N ASP A 434 10.81 15.20 20.98
CA ASP A 434 9.91 15.39 19.85
C ASP A 434 9.04 16.64 20.01
N TYR A 435 8.33 17.02 18.95
CA TYR A 435 7.37 18.11 19.02
C TYR A 435 6.28 17.97 17.97
N TYR A 436 5.14 18.64 18.15
CA TYR A 436 4.17 18.82 17.08
C TYR A 436 3.61 20.24 17.07
N TYR A 437 3.07 20.64 15.93
CA TYR A 437 2.29 21.88 15.77
C TYR A 437 0.85 21.52 15.38
N ASP A 438 -0.13 22.15 16.03
CA ASP A 438 -1.56 21.89 15.82
C ASP A 438 -2.30 23.02 15.07
N GLY A 439 -1.56 23.96 14.49
CA GLY A 439 -2.13 25.17 13.87
C GLY A 439 -2.28 26.35 14.84
N LYS A 440 -2.14 26.16 16.15
CA LYS A 440 -2.23 27.22 17.16
C LYS A 440 -1.01 27.30 18.05
N GLN A 441 -0.48 26.16 18.46
CA GLN A 441 0.62 26.06 19.40
C GLN A 441 1.60 24.96 19.01
N PHE A 442 2.85 25.19 19.38
CA PHE A 442 3.88 24.17 19.40
C PHE A 442 3.83 23.45 20.73
N VAL A 443 3.83 22.12 20.70
CA VAL A 443 3.90 21.26 21.88
C VAL A 443 5.21 20.49 21.80
N PHE A 444 6.06 20.63 22.83
CA PHE A 444 7.36 19.98 22.94
C PHE A 444 7.29 18.87 23.98
N TRP A 445 7.76 17.68 23.61
CA TRP A 445 8.06 16.58 24.51
C TRP A 445 9.56 16.52 24.74
N PHE A 446 9.99 16.57 26.00
CA PHE A 446 11.39 16.77 26.35
C PHE A 446 11.73 16.11 27.68
N ASN A 447 13.00 15.80 27.89
CA ASN A 447 13.48 15.27 29.17
C ASN A 447 13.89 16.41 30.09
N ASP A 448 13.34 16.40 31.30
CA ASP A 448 13.86 17.24 32.37
C ASP A 448 15.31 16.83 32.64
N GLN A 449 16.23 17.79 32.58
CA GLN A 449 17.64 17.55 32.78
C GLN A 449 17.96 17.17 34.24
N GLU A 450 17.11 17.57 35.20
CA GLU A 450 17.31 17.28 36.62
C GLU A 450 16.76 15.89 36.99
N THR A 451 15.51 15.60 36.64
CA THR A 451 14.85 14.34 37.05
C THR A 451 15.02 13.21 36.04
N GLN A 452 15.40 13.51 34.80
CA GLN A 452 15.39 12.58 33.66
C GLN A 452 14.00 12.03 33.32
N GLU A 453 12.93 12.67 33.81
CA GLU A 453 11.55 12.32 33.48
C GLU A 453 11.08 13.09 32.24
N GLU A 454 10.16 12.47 31.48
CA GLU A 454 9.52 13.12 30.34
C GLU A 454 8.55 14.22 30.81
N ALA A 455 8.61 15.36 30.14
CA ALA A 455 7.76 16.52 30.36
C ALA A 455 7.19 17.06 29.04
N GLU A 456 6.06 17.76 29.13
CA GLU A 456 5.42 18.44 28.02
C GLU A 456 5.33 19.95 28.29
N PHE A 457 5.61 20.75 27.26
CA PHE A 457 5.40 22.19 27.30
C PHE A 457 4.79 22.70 25.99
N SER A 458 3.76 23.53 26.09
CA SER A 458 3.11 24.17 24.96
C SER A 458 3.30 25.69 24.93
N ILE A 459 3.56 26.21 23.72
CA ILE A 459 3.70 27.64 23.43
C ILE A 459 2.85 28.01 22.21
N THR A 460 2.03 29.06 22.34
CA THR A 460 1.22 29.54 21.22
C THR A 460 2.11 30.18 20.15
N ARG A 461 1.74 29.99 18.89
CA ARG A 461 2.39 30.65 17.75
C ARG A 461 2.38 32.18 17.92
N GLU A 462 1.26 32.74 18.39
CA GLU A 462 1.12 34.17 18.70
C GLU A 462 2.19 34.69 19.67
N SER A 463 2.61 33.88 20.65
CA SER A 463 3.63 34.27 21.63
C SER A 463 5.03 34.46 21.03
N ILE A 464 5.27 33.89 19.85
CA ILE A 464 6.57 33.94 19.15
C ILE A 464 6.47 34.56 17.76
N GLU A 465 5.29 34.93 17.28
CA GLU A 465 5.04 35.41 15.90
C GLU A 465 5.97 36.56 15.51
N ASN A 466 6.09 37.57 16.38
CA ASN A 466 6.94 38.74 16.16
C ASN A 466 8.46 38.44 16.24
N LEU A 467 8.83 37.21 16.62
CA LEU A 467 10.21 36.74 16.72
C LEU A 467 10.59 35.82 15.54
N LEU A 468 9.60 35.31 14.81
CA LEU A 468 9.83 34.48 13.63
C LEU A 468 10.38 35.34 12.49
N ASN A 469 11.36 34.83 11.77
CA ASN A 469 11.79 35.43 10.51
C ASN A 469 10.85 35.01 9.36
N GLU A 470 10.94 35.71 8.22
CA GLU A 470 10.05 35.49 7.07
C GLU A 470 10.07 34.04 6.56
N LYS A 471 11.24 33.38 6.59
CA LYS A 471 11.37 31.98 6.15
C LYS A 471 10.68 31.02 7.12
N GLU A 472 10.79 31.28 8.43
CA GLU A 472 10.17 30.49 9.49
C GLU A 472 8.64 30.62 9.40
N ALA A 473 8.12 31.85 9.32
CA ALA A 473 6.69 32.12 9.21
C ALA A 473 6.08 31.46 7.95
N LYS A 474 6.71 31.67 6.79
CA LYS A 474 6.23 31.15 5.49
C LYS A 474 6.24 29.61 5.40
N LEU A 475 7.07 28.94 6.20
CA LEU A 475 7.07 27.48 6.24
C LEU A 475 5.84 26.95 6.99
N ILE A 476 5.44 27.61 8.08
CA ILE A 476 4.37 27.18 8.99
C ILE A 476 2.99 27.67 8.52
N ASP A 477 2.95 28.76 7.75
CA ASP A 477 1.78 29.23 6.99
C ASP A 477 1.39 28.25 5.85
#